data_AF-A0A960AFI2-F1
#
_entry.id   AF-A0A960AFI2-F1
#
_cell.length_a   1.000
_cell.length_b   1.000
_cell.length_c   1.000
_cell.angle_alpha   90.00
_cell.angle_beta   90.00
_cell.angle_gamma   90.00
#
_symmetry.space_group_name_H-M   'P 1'
#
loop_
_entity.id
_entity.type
_entity.pdbx_description
1 polymer ?
#
loop_
_entity_poly.entity_id
_entity_poly.type
_entity_poly.pdbx_seq_one_letter_code
_entity_poly.pdbx_strand_id
1 'polypeptide(L)'
;MVRRVVTLYVSVLVMLLMMTWVYLSMRAVMDIGGSCGSGGPYVVANPCPDHIAAFMTLGIPVMLVSAFVGSGVAMGLGAPNLLLPMWWLLFGSLGWNFLDYGLFQGDVVWGWAFCGVLFELMALPALLISLPWGWTGPARIAEARAQRQAVVAERAEGPAGAAASPGAPGAGRWVVAYVLLGALGVALGWWSFHAWT
;
A
#
# COMPACT_ATOMS: atom_id res chain seq x y z
N MET A 1 21.42 -2.99 12.42
CA MET A 1 20.05 -3.54 12.58
C MET A 1 19.02 -2.44 12.81
N VAL A 2 19.15 -1.62 13.87
CA VAL A 2 18.23 -0.51 14.20
C VAL A 2 17.93 0.41 13.01
N ARG A 3 18.97 0.89 12.30
CA ARG A 3 18.80 1.76 11.12
C ARG A 3 17.85 1.16 10.07
N ARG A 4 17.95 -0.14 9.80
CA ARG A 4 17.10 -0.84 8.81
C ARG A 4 15.64 -0.90 9.29
N VAL A 5 15.42 -1.20 10.57
CA VAL A 5 14.07 -1.25 11.14
C VAL A 5 13.41 0.12 11.09
N VAL A 6 14.14 1.18 11.47
CA VAL A 6 13.65 2.56 11.41
C VAL A 6 13.31 2.96 9.98
N THR A 7 14.20 2.71 9.01
CA THR A 7 13.92 2.99 7.60
C THR A 7 12.66 2.28 7.13
N LEU A 8 12.47 1.01 7.48
CA LEU A 8 11.28 0.26 7.10
C LEU A 8 9.99 0.89 7.68
N TYR A 9 10.00 1.23 8.96
CA TYR A 9 8.83 1.84 9.61
C TYR A 9 8.48 3.20 9.03
N VAL A 10 9.50 4.04 8.78
CA VAL A 10 9.31 5.34 8.10
C VAL A 10 8.75 5.13 6.69
N SER A 11 9.26 4.16 5.93
CA SER A 11 8.73 3.82 4.61
C SER A 11 7.26 3.45 4.65
N VAL A 12 6.80 2.63 5.59
CA VAL A 12 5.37 2.27 5.72
C VAL A 12 4.52 3.50 6.03
N LEU A 13 4.96 4.32 6.99
CA LEU A 13 4.24 5.53 7.40
C LEU A 13 4.09 6.52 6.25
N VAL A 14 5.21 6.83 5.58
CA VAL A 14 5.23 7.77 4.45
C VAL A 14 4.40 7.24 3.29
N MET A 15 4.50 5.94 2.98
CA MET A 15 3.74 5.32 1.89
C MET A 15 2.23 5.52 2.09
N LEU A 16 1.69 5.23 3.28
CA LEU A 16 0.24 5.35 3.50
C LEU A 16 -0.23 6.78 3.76
N LEU A 17 0.63 7.64 4.30
CA LEU A 17 0.35 9.08 4.35
C LEU A 17 0.18 9.64 2.94
N MET A 18 1.15 9.38 2.06
CA MET A 18 1.10 9.86 0.67
C MET A 18 -0.04 9.22 -0.11
N MET A 19 -0.33 7.94 0.11
CA MET A 19 -1.50 7.28 -0.47
C MET A 19 -2.80 8.00 -0.08
N THR A 20 -2.94 8.38 1.19
CA THR A 20 -4.12 9.08 1.70
C THR A 20 -4.27 10.45 1.04
N TRP A 21 -3.16 11.19 0.88
CA TRP A 21 -3.17 12.45 0.14
C TRP A 21 -3.64 12.27 -1.30
N VAL A 22 -3.08 11.30 -2.04
CA VAL A 22 -3.48 11.05 -3.43
C VAL A 22 -4.97 10.66 -3.50
N TYR A 23 -5.43 9.82 -2.58
CA TYR A 23 -6.82 9.38 -2.52
C TYR A 23 -7.79 10.55 -2.29
N LEU A 24 -7.51 11.42 -1.32
CA LEU A 24 -8.36 12.56 -0.99
C LEU A 24 -8.27 13.67 -2.05
N SER A 25 -7.07 13.93 -2.58
CA SER A 25 -6.88 14.87 -3.68
C SER A 25 -7.66 14.45 -4.93
N MET A 26 -7.68 13.17 -5.27
CA MET A 26 -8.48 12.67 -6.39
C MET A 26 -9.97 12.95 -6.18
N ARG A 27 -10.50 12.67 -4.98
CA ARG A 27 -11.90 12.97 -4.65
C ARG A 27 -12.23 14.45 -4.80
N ALA A 28 -11.39 15.32 -4.24
CA ALA A 28 -11.60 16.75 -4.33
C ALA A 28 -11.55 17.29 -5.78
N VAL A 29 -10.76 16.67 -6.68
CA VAL A 29 -10.80 16.99 -8.11
C VAL A 29 -12.05 16.44 -8.78
N MET A 30 -12.51 15.26 -8.38
CA MET A 30 -13.74 14.66 -8.92
C MET A 30 -15.00 15.44 -8.50
N ASP A 31 -15.02 16.02 -7.31
CA ASP A 31 -16.11 16.89 -6.82
C ASP A 31 -16.32 18.13 -7.71
N ILE A 32 -15.26 18.63 -8.35
CA ILE A 32 -15.32 19.77 -9.28
C ILE A 32 -15.38 19.35 -10.75
N GLY A 33 -15.67 18.08 -11.04
CA GLY A 33 -15.87 17.58 -12.42
C GLY A 33 -14.67 16.85 -13.02
N GLY A 34 -13.70 16.45 -12.21
CA GLY A 34 -12.63 15.52 -12.61
C GLY A 34 -11.42 16.16 -13.32
N SER A 35 -11.42 17.48 -13.48
CA SER A 35 -10.24 18.21 -13.98
C SER A 35 -10.17 19.60 -13.35
N CYS A 36 -8.95 20.02 -13.03
CA CYS A 36 -8.67 21.35 -12.54
C CYS A 36 -7.35 21.85 -13.12
N GLY A 37 -7.20 23.17 -13.21
CA GLY A 37 -5.97 23.82 -13.63
C GLY A 37 -5.64 25.03 -12.78
N SER A 38 -4.39 25.48 -12.84
CA SER A 38 -3.95 26.74 -12.25
C SER A 38 -2.86 27.35 -13.10
N GLY A 39 -3.05 28.60 -13.53
CA GLY A 39 -2.11 29.30 -14.39
C GLY A 39 -2.03 28.75 -15.83
N GLY A 40 -1.23 29.43 -16.66
CA GLY A 40 -1.03 29.11 -18.07
C GLY A 40 -1.76 30.05 -19.04
N PRO A 41 -1.51 29.92 -20.36
CA PRO A 41 -2.10 30.76 -21.40
C PRO A 41 -3.53 30.35 -21.78
N TYR A 42 -4.05 29.24 -21.23
CA TYR A 42 -5.36 28.69 -21.55
C TYR A 42 -6.41 29.08 -20.49
N VAL A 43 -7.65 29.19 -20.92
CA VAL A 43 -8.78 29.46 -20.03
C VAL A 43 -9.03 28.23 -19.16
N VAL A 44 -8.78 28.37 -17.86
CA VAL A 44 -9.02 27.33 -16.86
C VAL A 44 -10.52 27.24 -16.62
N ALA A 45 -11.12 26.08 -16.92
CA ALA A 45 -12.55 25.85 -16.68
C ALA A 45 -12.88 25.81 -15.18
N ASN A 46 -12.06 25.09 -14.40
CA ASN A 46 -12.20 24.98 -12.95
C ASN A 46 -10.86 25.24 -12.25
N PRO A 47 -10.76 26.23 -11.35
CA PRO A 47 -9.54 26.46 -10.58
C PRO A 47 -9.26 25.27 -9.66
N CYS A 48 -8.00 24.84 -9.56
CA CYS A 48 -7.63 23.79 -8.60
C CYS A 48 -7.82 24.29 -7.16
N PRO A 49 -8.47 23.51 -6.28
CA PRO A 49 -8.51 23.80 -4.86
C PRO A 49 -7.09 23.83 -4.29
N ASP A 50 -6.92 24.61 -3.22
CA ASP A 50 -5.60 24.90 -2.66
C ASP A 50 -4.85 23.61 -2.29
N HIS A 51 -3.54 23.61 -2.55
CA HIS A 51 -2.58 22.55 -2.21
C HIS A 51 -2.80 21.16 -2.85
N ILE A 52 -3.93 20.89 -3.50
CA ILE A 52 -4.21 19.61 -4.20
C ILE A 52 -3.16 19.31 -5.27
N ALA A 53 -2.78 20.30 -6.06
CA ALA A 53 -1.77 20.13 -7.10
C ALA A 53 -0.43 19.68 -6.50
N ALA A 54 -0.04 20.22 -5.34
CA ALA A 54 1.18 19.82 -4.64
C ALA A 54 1.06 18.40 -4.07
N PHE A 55 -0.07 18.07 -3.44
CA PHE A 55 -0.33 16.74 -2.89
C PHE A 55 -0.33 15.63 -3.94
N MET A 56 -0.91 15.86 -5.12
CA MET A 56 -0.87 14.90 -6.23
C MET A 56 0.54 14.77 -6.83
N THR A 57 1.22 15.91 -7.04
CA THR A 57 2.55 15.94 -7.67
C THR A 57 3.60 15.27 -6.78
N LEU A 58 3.51 15.44 -5.46
CA LEU A 58 4.45 14.86 -4.50
C LEU A 58 4.02 13.46 -4.03
N GLY A 59 2.72 13.22 -3.90
CA GLY A 59 2.18 11.99 -3.32
C GLY A 59 2.64 10.73 -4.04
N ILE A 60 2.45 10.66 -5.36
CA ILE A 60 2.81 9.45 -6.13
C ILE A 60 4.33 9.20 -6.12
N PRO A 61 5.21 10.17 -6.46
CA PRO A 61 6.66 9.92 -6.46
C PRO A 61 7.22 9.57 -5.08
N VAL A 62 6.80 10.27 -4.03
CA VAL A 62 7.27 10.01 -2.67
C VAL A 62 6.79 8.64 -2.18
N MET A 63 5.54 8.28 -2.47
CA MET A 63 5.02 6.93 -2.19
C MET A 63 5.84 5.86 -2.92
N LEU A 64 6.11 6.01 -4.22
CA LEU A 64 6.91 5.05 -4.99
C LEU A 64 8.31 4.88 -4.38
N VAL A 65 9.02 5.99 -4.12
CA VAL A 65 10.35 5.97 -3.51
C VAL A 65 10.30 5.28 -2.14
N SER A 66 9.31 5.61 -1.31
CA SER A 66 9.15 5.01 0.02
C SER A 66 8.95 3.49 -0.06
N ALA A 67 8.17 3.01 -1.03
CA ALA A 67 7.90 1.60 -1.25
C ALA A 67 9.13 0.85 -1.78
N PHE A 68 9.89 1.42 -2.73
CA PHE A 68 11.13 0.82 -3.23
C PHE A 68 12.20 0.73 -2.13
N VAL A 69 12.44 1.83 -1.40
CA VAL A 69 13.41 1.86 -0.30
C VAL A 69 13.00 0.90 0.80
N GLY A 70 11.73 0.92 1.21
CA GLY A 70 11.21 0.04 2.25
C GLY A 70 11.34 -1.43 1.86
N SER A 71 11.05 -1.77 0.60
CA SER A 71 11.18 -3.14 0.10
C SER A 71 12.63 -3.62 0.04
N GLY A 72 13.55 -2.75 -0.39
CA GLY A 72 14.99 -3.03 -0.35
C GLY A 72 15.48 -3.38 1.06
N VAL A 73 14.98 -2.67 2.06
CA VAL A 73 15.34 -2.92 3.46
C VAL A 73 14.60 -4.14 4.05
N ALA A 74 13.35 -4.36 3.66
CA ALA A 74 12.52 -5.48 4.12
C ALA A 74 13.16 -6.84 3.78
N MET A 75 13.72 -6.98 2.58
CA MET A 75 14.44 -8.20 2.15
C MET A 75 15.60 -8.54 3.09
N GLY A 76 16.33 -7.52 3.58
CA GLY A 76 17.43 -7.70 4.53
C GLY A 76 17.02 -7.93 5.98
N LEU A 77 15.71 -7.92 6.29
CA LEU A 77 15.13 -8.14 7.61
C LEU A 77 14.21 -9.37 7.66
N GLY A 78 13.99 -10.05 6.54
CA GLY A 78 12.98 -11.11 6.42
C GLY A 78 11.54 -10.60 6.58
N ALA A 79 11.32 -9.29 6.35
CA ALA A 79 10.00 -8.68 6.41
C ALA A 79 9.30 -8.71 5.04
N PRO A 80 7.95 -8.68 4.99
CA PRO A 80 7.21 -8.65 3.72
C PRO A 80 7.56 -7.43 2.86
N ASN A 81 7.66 -7.66 1.55
CA ASN A 81 7.91 -6.63 0.53
C ASN A 81 6.77 -5.59 0.51
N LEU A 82 7.11 -4.30 0.39
CA LEU A 82 6.15 -3.18 0.38
C LEU A 82 5.62 -2.83 -1.03
N LEU A 83 6.25 -3.30 -2.10
CA LEU A 83 5.78 -3.06 -3.47
C LEU A 83 4.43 -3.71 -3.75
N LEU A 84 4.19 -4.91 -3.21
CA LEU A 84 2.89 -5.58 -3.35
C LEU A 84 1.76 -4.79 -2.67
N PRO A 85 1.86 -4.40 -1.38
CA PRO A 85 0.83 -3.58 -0.76
C PRO A 85 0.68 -2.22 -1.42
N MET A 86 1.78 -1.56 -1.79
CA MET A 86 1.73 -0.31 -2.55
C MET A 86 0.93 -0.46 -3.85
N TRP A 87 1.19 -1.50 -4.64
CA TRP A 87 0.50 -1.73 -5.91
C TRP A 87 -1.01 -1.87 -5.68
N TRP A 88 -1.46 -2.84 -4.89
CA TRP A 88 -2.90 -3.08 -4.78
C TRP A 88 -3.61 -1.92 -4.09
N LEU A 89 -2.97 -1.24 -3.13
CA LEU A 89 -3.54 -0.06 -2.50
C LEU A 89 -3.63 1.11 -3.46
N LEU A 90 -2.63 1.34 -4.32
CA LEU A 90 -2.67 2.42 -5.31
C LEU A 90 -3.83 2.20 -6.27
N PHE A 91 -3.82 1.04 -6.94
CA PHE A 91 -4.83 0.79 -7.97
C PHE A 91 -6.21 0.56 -7.38
N GLY A 92 -6.33 -0.14 -6.25
CA GLY A 92 -7.62 -0.39 -5.60
C GLY A 92 -8.21 0.88 -4.97
N SER A 93 -7.41 1.75 -4.35
CA SER A 93 -7.97 2.99 -3.78
C SER A 93 -8.40 3.98 -4.86
N LEU A 94 -7.62 4.12 -5.95
CA LEU A 94 -7.99 4.98 -7.07
C LEU A 94 -9.15 4.38 -7.89
N GLY A 95 -9.16 3.06 -8.07
CA GLY A 95 -10.27 2.31 -8.68
C GLY A 95 -11.57 2.52 -7.91
N TRP A 96 -11.53 2.43 -6.58
CA TRP A 96 -12.66 2.72 -5.71
C TRP A 96 -13.19 4.15 -5.88
N ASN A 97 -12.33 5.16 -5.94
CA ASN A 97 -12.79 6.54 -6.19
C ASN A 97 -13.56 6.64 -7.51
N PHE A 98 -13.04 6.05 -8.59
CA PHE A 98 -13.75 6.04 -9.87
C PHE A 98 -15.09 5.30 -9.83
N LEU A 99 -15.17 4.18 -9.12
CA LEU A 99 -16.42 3.43 -8.95
C LEU A 99 -17.42 4.20 -8.09
N ASP A 100 -16.97 4.79 -6.99
CA ASP A 100 -17.80 5.59 -6.07
C ASP A 100 -18.50 6.73 -6.82
N TYR A 101 -17.71 7.56 -7.48
CA TYR A 101 -18.21 8.71 -8.23
C TYR A 101 -18.95 8.31 -9.52
N GLY A 102 -18.55 7.21 -10.16
CA GLY A 102 -19.15 6.77 -11.43
C GLY A 102 -20.50 6.06 -11.27
N LEU A 103 -20.76 5.46 -10.10
CA LEU A 103 -21.93 4.59 -9.89
C LEU A 103 -22.84 5.00 -8.72
N PHE A 104 -22.31 5.68 -7.69
CA PHE A 104 -23.03 5.84 -6.41
C PHE A 104 -23.31 7.30 -6.02
N GLN A 105 -22.55 8.27 -6.52
CA GLN A 105 -22.68 9.69 -6.14
C GLN A 105 -23.71 10.48 -6.97
N GLY A 106 -24.39 9.86 -7.95
CA GLY A 106 -25.34 10.54 -8.81
C GLY A 106 -25.68 9.76 -10.09
N ASP A 107 -25.78 10.47 -11.21
CA ASP A 107 -25.96 9.85 -12.52
C ASP A 107 -24.75 8.99 -12.91
N VAL A 108 -25.02 7.91 -13.66
CA VAL A 108 -23.97 6.97 -14.04
C VAL A 108 -23.02 7.63 -15.06
N VAL A 109 -21.77 7.83 -14.63
CA VAL A 109 -20.68 8.31 -15.48
C VAL A 109 -19.85 7.12 -15.95
N TRP A 110 -20.22 6.56 -17.10
CA TRP A 110 -19.58 5.35 -17.66
C TRP A 110 -18.07 5.45 -17.82
N GLY A 111 -17.54 6.64 -18.14
CA GLY A 111 -16.10 6.86 -18.25
C GLY A 111 -15.37 6.59 -16.93
N TRP A 112 -15.94 7.04 -15.81
CA TRP A 112 -15.39 6.78 -14.48
C TRP A 112 -15.59 5.33 -14.08
N ALA A 113 -16.79 4.78 -14.28
CA ALA A 113 -17.08 3.37 -13.96
C ALA A 113 -16.12 2.40 -14.69
N PHE A 114 -15.87 2.62 -15.98
CA PHE A 114 -14.94 1.80 -16.76
C PHE A 114 -13.50 1.90 -16.23
N CYS A 115 -13.01 3.12 -15.97
CA CYS A 115 -11.69 3.33 -15.39
C CYS A 115 -11.57 2.66 -14.01
N GLY A 116 -12.61 2.74 -13.19
CA GLY A 116 -12.66 2.10 -11.88
C GLY A 116 -12.51 0.58 -11.97
N VAL A 117 -13.31 -0.07 -12.82
CA VAL A 117 -13.19 -1.52 -13.06
C VAL A 117 -11.79 -1.89 -13.55
N LEU A 118 -11.23 -1.14 -14.50
CA LEU A 118 -9.90 -1.40 -15.03
C LEU A 118 -8.82 -1.32 -13.93
N PHE A 119 -8.88 -0.29 -13.08
CA PHE A 119 -7.95 -0.13 -11.96
C PHE A 119 -8.09 -1.26 -10.93
N GLU A 120 -9.30 -1.69 -10.60
CA GLU A 120 -9.52 -2.85 -9.72
C GLU A 120 -8.96 -4.15 -10.32
N LEU A 121 -9.14 -4.36 -11.62
CA LEU A 121 -8.54 -5.51 -12.32
C LEU A 121 -7.01 -5.46 -12.30
N MET A 122 -6.41 -4.26 -12.34
CA MET A 122 -4.96 -4.09 -12.19
C MET A 122 -4.49 -4.27 -10.73
N ALA A 123 -5.34 -3.99 -9.73
CA ALA A 123 -5.03 -4.21 -8.32
C ALA A 123 -5.08 -5.69 -7.92
N LEU A 124 -6.01 -6.45 -8.52
CA LEU A 124 -6.33 -7.81 -8.16
C LEU A 124 -5.13 -8.77 -8.12
N PRO A 125 -4.21 -8.81 -9.11
CA PRO A 125 -3.06 -9.71 -9.06
C PRO A 125 -2.17 -9.46 -7.84
N ALA A 126 -1.89 -8.19 -7.51
CA ALA A 126 -1.05 -7.84 -6.37
C ALA A 126 -1.73 -8.23 -5.04
N LEU A 127 -3.05 -8.03 -4.93
CA LEU A 127 -3.82 -8.46 -3.78
C LEU A 127 -3.78 -9.99 -3.61
N LEU A 128 -4.04 -10.74 -4.68
CA LEU A 128 -4.01 -12.21 -4.65
C LEU A 128 -2.62 -12.77 -4.31
N ILE A 129 -1.52 -12.12 -4.73
CA ILE A 129 -0.18 -12.55 -4.36
C ILE A 129 0.12 -12.28 -2.88
N SER A 130 -0.46 -11.20 -2.32
CA SER A 130 -0.25 -10.81 -0.92
C SER A 130 -1.01 -11.69 0.08
N LEU A 131 -2.12 -12.30 -0.34
CA LEU A 131 -2.98 -13.11 0.52
C LEU A 131 -2.41 -14.53 0.68
N PRO A 132 -2.41 -15.08 1.92
CA PRO A 132 -1.86 -16.41 2.18
C PRO A 132 -2.64 -17.54 1.48
N TRP A 133 -3.87 -17.30 1.04
CA TRP A 133 -4.71 -18.23 0.29
C TRP A 133 -4.84 -17.91 -1.21
N GLY A 134 -4.13 -16.89 -1.71
CA GLY A 134 -4.28 -16.46 -3.11
C GLY A 134 -3.53 -17.34 -4.11
N TRP A 135 -3.16 -16.79 -5.28
CA TRP A 135 -2.76 -17.54 -6.49
C TRP A 135 -1.67 -18.62 -6.28
N THR A 136 -0.77 -18.42 -5.32
CA THR A 136 0.31 -19.38 -4.95
C THR A 136 0.28 -19.75 -3.46
N GLY A 137 -0.73 -19.28 -2.73
CA GLY A 137 -0.85 -19.36 -1.29
C GLY A 137 -0.88 -20.79 -0.74
N PRO A 138 -1.82 -21.65 -1.20
CA PRO A 138 -1.92 -23.03 -0.73
C PRO A 138 -0.62 -23.83 -0.89
N ALA A 139 0.06 -23.67 -2.04
CA ALA A 139 1.33 -24.32 -2.33
C ALA A 139 2.45 -23.81 -1.39
N ARG A 140 2.60 -22.49 -1.22
CA ARG A 140 3.59 -21.90 -0.31
C ARG A 140 3.36 -22.28 1.16
N ILE A 141 2.10 -22.34 1.58
CA ILE A 141 1.74 -22.78 2.95
C ILE A 141 2.11 -24.25 3.13
N ALA A 142 1.80 -25.11 2.14
CA ALA A 142 2.14 -26.53 2.19
C ALA A 142 3.67 -26.74 2.25
N GLU A 143 4.44 -26.05 1.41
CA GLU A 143 5.90 -26.08 1.40
C GLU A 143 6.49 -25.59 2.73
N ALA A 144 6.01 -24.45 3.25
CA ALA A 144 6.48 -23.91 4.53
C ALA A 144 6.10 -24.77 5.74
N ARG A 145 5.02 -25.56 5.64
CA ARG A 145 4.67 -26.59 6.64
C ARG A 145 5.59 -27.80 6.53
N ALA A 146 5.84 -28.30 5.32
CA ALA A 146 6.73 -29.42 5.06
C ALA A 146 8.16 -29.13 5.53
N GLN A 147 8.71 -27.94 5.22
CA GLN A 147 10.03 -27.51 5.71
C GLN A 147 10.10 -27.43 7.24
N ARG A 148 9.04 -26.91 7.88
CA ARG A 148 8.98 -26.88 9.35
C ARG A 148 8.98 -28.27 9.97
N GLN A 149 8.22 -29.19 9.37
CA GLN A 149 8.17 -30.58 9.81
C GLN A 149 9.53 -31.26 9.63
N ALA A 150 10.23 -31.02 8.52
CA ALA A 150 11.58 -31.53 8.27
C ALA A 150 12.58 -31.03 9.32
N VAL A 151 12.60 -29.73 9.62
CA VAL A 151 13.49 -29.16 10.66
C VAL A 151 13.18 -29.73 12.06
N VAL A 152 11.90 -29.95 12.39
CA VAL A 152 11.51 -30.57 13.66
C VAL A 152 11.94 -32.04 13.73
N ALA A 153 11.82 -32.78 12.63
CA ALA A 153 12.28 -34.16 12.53
C ALA A 153 13.81 -34.26 12.68
N GLU A 154 14.57 -33.42 11.97
CA GLU A 154 16.04 -33.32 12.11
C GLU A 154 16.46 -32.98 13.55
N ARG A 155 15.70 -32.10 14.23
CA ARG A 155 15.95 -31.73 15.63
C ARG A 155 15.62 -32.85 16.62
N ALA A 156 14.73 -33.78 16.25
CA ALA A 156 14.39 -34.94 17.06
C ALA A 156 15.43 -36.07 16.93
N GLU A 157 16.13 -36.16 15.78
CA GLU A 157 17.16 -37.17 15.51
C GLU A 157 18.59 -36.69 15.81
N GLY A 158 18.84 -35.37 15.94
CA GLY A 158 20.15 -34.82 16.31
C GLY A 158 20.53 -35.05 17.78
N PRO A 159 21.83 -35.21 18.12
CA PRO A 159 22.28 -35.42 19.48
C PRO A 159 21.83 -34.25 20.38
N ALA A 160 21.21 -34.59 21.51
CA ALA A 160 20.61 -33.67 22.45
C ALA A 160 21.60 -32.58 22.92
N GLY A 161 21.53 -31.39 22.31
CA GLY A 161 22.34 -30.25 22.75
C GLY A 161 22.80 -29.32 21.64
N ALA A 162 21.88 -28.71 20.89
CA ALA A 162 22.21 -27.52 20.10
C ALA A 162 21.33 -26.36 20.55
N ALA A 163 22.01 -25.34 21.10
CA ALA A 163 21.46 -24.12 21.65
C ALA A 163 20.32 -23.55 20.81
N ALA A 164 19.25 -23.10 21.47
CA ALA A 164 18.15 -22.39 20.84
C ALA A 164 18.67 -21.13 20.14
N SER A 165 18.77 -21.16 18.82
CA SER A 165 18.80 -19.94 18.01
C SER A 165 17.53 -19.15 18.34
N PRO A 166 17.62 -17.86 18.72
CA PRO A 166 16.44 -17.05 19.00
C PRO A 166 15.54 -17.08 17.78
N GLY A 167 14.31 -17.57 17.99
CA GLY A 167 13.35 -17.86 16.92
C GLY A 167 13.26 -16.71 15.94
N ALA A 168 13.41 -17.04 14.65
CA ALA A 168 13.15 -16.12 13.56
C ALA A 168 11.84 -15.37 13.87
N PRO A 169 11.85 -14.03 13.96
CA PRO A 169 10.65 -13.27 14.26
C PRO A 169 9.55 -13.71 13.30
N GLY A 170 8.49 -14.28 13.85
CA GLY A 170 7.38 -14.77 13.04
C GLY A 170 6.89 -13.65 12.13
N ALA A 171 6.72 -13.94 10.84
CA ALA A 171 6.22 -12.99 9.84
C ALA A 171 4.98 -12.20 10.32
N GLY A 172 4.18 -12.78 11.22
CA GLY A 172 3.06 -12.11 11.88
C GLY A 172 3.41 -10.83 12.64
N ARG A 173 4.59 -10.70 13.27
CA ARG A 173 4.98 -9.46 13.96
C ARG A 173 5.17 -8.30 13.00
N TRP A 174 5.68 -8.57 11.80
CA TRP A 174 5.82 -7.55 10.76
C TRP A 174 4.48 -7.12 10.20
N VAL A 175 3.54 -8.06 10.00
CA VAL A 175 2.18 -7.74 9.56
C VAL A 175 1.48 -6.83 10.57
N VAL A 176 1.53 -7.16 11.86
CA VAL A 176 0.94 -6.30 12.92
C VAL A 176 1.58 -4.92 12.92
N ALA A 177 2.91 -4.84 12.82
CA ALA A 177 3.62 -3.56 12.74
C ALA A 177 3.18 -2.74 11.51
N TYR A 178 3.04 -3.37 10.35
CA TYR A 178 2.60 -2.70 9.12
C TYR A 178 1.16 -2.20 9.23
N VAL A 179 0.26 -2.95 9.86
CA VAL A 179 -1.13 -2.53 10.08
C VAL A 179 -1.18 -1.32 11.02
N LEU A 180 -0.47 -1.35 12.14
CA LEU A 180 -0.46 -0.25 13.10
C LEU A 180 0.18 1.02 12.52
N LEU A 181 1.35 0.88 11.90
CA LEU A 181 2.02 2.00 11.23
C LEU A 181 1.22 2.49 10.04
N GLY A 182 0.55 1.59 9.34
CA GLY A 182 -0.32 1.94 8.24
C GLY A 182 -1.51 2.76 8.69
N ALA A 183 -2.23 2.31 9.72
CA ALA A 183 -3.33 3.06 10.32
C ALA A 183 -2.88 4.45 10.80
N LEU A 184 -1.70 4.54 11.41
CA LEU A 184 -1.10 5.82 11.80
C LEU A 184 -0.80 6.71 10.58
N GLY A 185 -0.22 6.14 9.52
CA GLY A 185 0.05 6.87 8.28
C GLY A 185 -1.22 7.42 7.63
N VAL A 186 -2.30 6.61 7.60
CA VAL A 186 -3.62 7.04 7.12
C VAL A 186 -4.20 8.15 7.98
N ALA A 187 -4.17 8.01 9.31
CA ALA A 187 -4.67 9.03 10.23
C ALA A 187 -3.92 10.36 10.09
N LEU A 188 -2.59 10.31 9.95
CA LEU A 188 -1.77 11.49 9.71
C LEU A 188 -2.03 12.11 8.33
N GLY A 189 -2.20 11.30 7.29
CA GLY A 189 -2.56 11.75 5.95
C GLY A 189 -3.91 12.46 5.93
N TRP A 190 -4.91 11.86 6.57
CA TRP A 190 -6.25 12.45 6.71
C TRP A 190 -6.21 13.77 7.48
N TRP A 191 -5.59 13.77 8.67
CA TRP A 191 -5.49 14.97 9.50
C TRP A 191 -4.75 16.09 8.79
N SER A 192 -3.60 15.79 8.18
CA SER A 192 -2.83 16.81 7.46
C SER A 192 -3.60 17.32 6.25
N PHE A 193 -4.24 16.46 5.45
CA PHE A 193 -5.03 16.92 4.30
C PHE A 193 -6.05 17.99 4.71
N HIS A 194 -6.89 17.70 5.71
CA HIS A 194 -7.88 18.65 6.23
C HIS A 194 -7.31 19.85 6.98
N ALA A 195 -6.06 19.80 7.44
CA ALA A 195 -5.40 20.96 8.01
C ALA A 195 -4.96 21.98 6.95
N TRP A 196 -4.84 21.54 5.68
CA TRP A 196 -4.32 22.35 4.58
C TRP A 196 -5.35 22.58 3.44
N THR A 197 -6.54 21.97 3.49
CA THR A 197 -7.64 22.14 2.50
C THR A 197 -8.92 22.54 3.19
#